data_AF-A0A954B974-F1
#
_entry.id   AF-A0A954B974-F1
#
_cell.length_a   1.000
_cell.length_b   1.000
_cell.length_c   1.000
_cell.angle_alpha   90.00
_cell.angle_beta   90.00
_cell.angle_gamma   90.00
#
_symmetry.space_group_name_H-M   'P 1'
#
loop_
_entity.id
_entity.type
_entity.pdbx_description
1 polymer ?
#
loop_
_entity_poly.entity_id
_entity_poly.type
_entity_poly.pdbx_seq_one_letter_code
_entity_poly.pdbx_strand_id
1 'polypeptide(L)'
;MRPNAPPSITRGRVPGSSKRPPQRPKEQLMEKYVADLKEKVGEARPDMALLEGAVKACGPAIYKSDSATVAASSKDEMARIKKTFIAKKLGVTDEAKADAALAEAIEKYGRSVRAKHRPVVYYLVAKALRKESELAAPKTEPASPKKKPVKG
;
A
#
# COMPACT_ATOMS: atom_id res chain seq x y z
N MET A 1 -22.42 -53.38 -7.04
CA MET A 1 -22.74 -51.96 -6.85
C MET A 1 -22.79 -51.63 -5.36
N ARG A 2 -21.81 -50.89 -4.83
CA ARG A 2 -21.87 -50.22 -3.52
C ARG A 2 -21.62 -48.72 -3.75
N PRO A 3 -22.40 -47.82 -3.13
CA PRO A 3 -22.39 -46.40 -3.47
C PRO A 3 -21.15 -45.68 -2.95
N ASN A 4 -20.67 -44.77 -3.78
CA ASN A 4 -19.65 -43.76 -3.53
C ASN A 4 -20.11 -42.84 -2.38
N ALA A 5 -19.38 -42.84 -1.27
CA ALA A 5 -19.55 -41.89 -0.18
C ALA A 5 -18.74 -40.62 -0.49
N PRO A 6 -19.33 -39.41 -0.51
CA PRO A 6 -18.56 -38.19 -0.68
C PRO A 6 -17.71 -37.93 0.58
N PRO A 7 -16.48 -37.40 0.45
CA PRO A 7 -15.69 -37.03 1.61
C PRO A 7 -16.41 -35.92 2.37
N SER A 8 -16.64 -36.17 3.66
CA SER A 8 -17.15 -35.19 4.61
C SER A 8 -16.16 -34.03 4.69
N ILE A 9 -16.46 -32.93 4.00
CA ILE A 9 -15.81 -31.65 4.24
C ILE A 9 -16.25 -31.22 5.64
N THR A 10 -15.46 -31.61 6.64
CA THR A 10 -15.45 -30.99 7.95
C THR A 10 -15.28 -29.50 7.73
N ARG A 11 -16.33 -28.72 7.98
CA ARG A 11 -16.24 -27.27 8.14
C ARG A 11 -15.20 -27.03 9.23
N GLY A 12 -13.98 -26.70 8.82
CA GLY A 12 -12.96 -26.15 9.69
C GLY A 12 -13.54 -24.89 10.31
N ARG A 13 -13.94 -25.01 11.58
CA ARG A 13 -14.24 -23.91 12.47
C ARG A 13 -13.04 -22.95 12.39
N VAL A 14 -13.24 -21.78 11.76
CA VAL A 14 -12.33 -20.65 11.91
C VAL A 14 -12.28 -20.34 13.41
N PRO A 15 -11.15 -20.49 14.11
CA PRO A 15 -11.11 -20.19 15.52
C PRO A 15 -11.29 -18.69 15.70
N GLY A 16 -12.36 -18.31 16.40
CA GLY A 16 -12.63 -16.95 16.79
C GLY A 16 -11.47 -16.36 17.60
N SER A 17 -11.06 -15.16 17.18
CA SER A 17 -10.80 -14.00 18.03
C SER A 17 -10.32 -14.30 19.44
N SER A 18 -9.11 -14.85 19.58
CA SER A 18 -8.42 -14.85 20.86
C SER A 18 -8.01 -13.40 21.15
N LYS A 19 -8.54 -12.84 22.24
CA LYS A 19 -8.29 -11.47 22.72
C LYS A 19 -6.82 -11.10 22.55
N ARG A 20 -6.50 -10.30 21.53
CA ARG A 20 -5.16 -9.75 21.33
C ARG A 20 -4.89 -8.78 22.50
N PRO A 21 -3.71 -8.78 23.15
CA PRO A 21 -3.32 -7.74 24.12
C PRO A 21 -3.55 -6.35 23.53
N PRO A 22 -3.67 -5.25 24.32
CA PRO A 22 -3.87 -3.91 23.79
C PRO A 22 -2.72 -3.57 22.84
N GLN A 23 -2.98 -3.83 21.56
CA GLN A 23 -2.01 -3.68 20.52
C GLN A 23 -1.79 -2.20 20.35
N ARG A 24 -0.52 -1.79 20.32
CA ARG A 24 -0.17 -0.41 20.01
C ARG A 24 -0.93 -0.01 18.74
N PRO A 25 -1.57 1.17 18.69
CA PRO A 25 -2.52 1.51 17.63
C PRO A 25 -1.90 1.37 16.22
N LYS A 26 -0.58 1.52 16.11
CA LYS A 26 0.19 1.28 14.88
C LYS A 26 0.16 -0.18 14.38
N GLU A 27 0.27 -1.18 15.28
CA GLU A 27 0.31 -2.60 14.88
C GLU A 27 -1.05 -3.06 14.34
N GLN A 28 -2.15 -2.63 14.96
CA GLN A 28 -3.51 -2.90 14.48
C GLN A 28 -3.75 -2.28 13.09
N LEU A 29 -3.25 -1.07 12.87
CA LEU A 29 -3.32 -0.41 11.57
C LEU A 29 -2.50 -1.18 10.52
N MET A 30 -1.33 -1.69 10.89
CA MET A 30 -0.49 -2.47 9.98
C MET A 30 -1.21 -3.71 9.47
N GLU A 31 -1.87 -4.46 10.35
CA GLU A 31 -2.67 -5.64 9.95
C GLU A 31 -3.77 -5.28 8.97
N LYS A 32 -4.50 -4.18 9.24
CA LYS A 32 -5.54 -3.68 8.35
C LYS A 32 -4.98 -3.35 6.97
N TYR A 33 -3.83 -2.68 6.91
CA TYR A 33 -3.20 -2.32 5.64
C TYR A 33 -2.67 -3.54 4.88
N VAL A 34 -2.15 -4.55 5.58
CA VAL A 34 -1.72 -5.82 4.97
C VAL A 34 -2.91 -6.59 4.40
N ALA A 35 -4.03 -6.63 5.14
CA ALA A 35 -5.28 -7.22 4.65
C ALA A 35 -5.78 -6.47 3.42
N ASP A 36 -5.80 -5.13 3.44
CA ASP A 36 -6.22 -4.31 2.29
C ASP A 36 -5.32 -4.54 1.07
N LEU A 37 -3.99 -4.65 1.25
CA LEU A 37 -3.08 -4.99 0.16
C LEU A 37 -3.37 -6.37 -0.44
N LYS A 38 -3.68 -7.36 0.39
CA LYS A 38 -4.00 -8.72 -0.09
C LYS A 38 -5.36 -8.80 -0.76
N GLU A 39 -6.38 -8.20 -0.15
CA GLU A 39 -7.77 -8.34 -0.57
C GLU A 39 -8.20 -7.32 -1.64
N LYS A 40 -7.72 -6.07 -1.55
CA LYS A 40 -8.08 -4.99 -2.51
C LYS A 40 -7.11 -4.91 -3.67
N VAL A 41 -5.82 -4.93 -3.37
CA VAL A 41 -4.77 -4.79 -4.40
C VAL A 41 -4.42 -6.13 -5.04
N GLY A 42 -4.61 -7.24 -4.33
CA GLY A 42 -4.18 -8.57 -4.80
C GLY A 42 -2.69 -8.82 -4.59
N GLU A 43 -2.05 -8.08 -3.68
CA GLU A 43 -0.64 -8.21 -3.38
C GLU A 43 -0.41 -9.48 -2.55
N ALA A 44 0.01 -10.58 -3.18
CA ALA A 44 0.20 -11.86 -2.50
C ALA A 44 1.25 -11.81 -1.38
N ARG A 45 2.29 -10.98 -1.55
CA ARG A 45 3.39 -10.78 -0.60
C ARG A 45 3.65 -9.28 -0.39
N PRO A 46 2.91 -8.62 0.52
CA PRO A 46 3.15 -7.22 0.83
C PRO A 46 4.50 -7.04 1.55
N ASP A 47 5.30 -6.08 1.08
CA ASP A 47 6.61 -5.79 1.67
C ASP A 47 6.41 -4.96 2.95
N MET A 48 6.54 -5.63 4.09
CA MET A 48 6.34 -5.04 5.41
C MET A 48 7.27 -3.84 5.66
N ALA A 49 8.52 -3.86 5.15
CA ALA A 49 9.46 -2.77 5.34
C ALA A 49 9.02 -1.50 4.60
N LEU A 50 8.49 -1.67 3.38
CA LEU A 50 7.95 -0.57 2.60
C LEU A 50 6.65 -0.03 3.21
N LEU A 51 5.77 -0.93 3.68
CA LEU A 51 4.54 -0.53 4.35
C LEU A 51 4.81 0.20 5.66
N GLU A 52 5.76 -0.27 6.46
CA GLU A 52 6.21 0.43 7.67
C GLU A 52 6.79 1.80 7.35
N GLY A 53 7.57 1.90 6.27
CA GLY A 53 8.07 3.16 5.73
C GLY A 53 6.94 4.11 5.35
N ALA A 54 5.92 3.60 4.67
CA ALA A 54 4.71 4.35 4.31
C ALA A 54 3.95 4.84 5.54
N VAL A 55 3.75 3.98 6.54
CA VAL A 55 3.10 4.34 7.81
C VAL A 55 3.90 5.40 8.56
N LYS A 56 5.24 5.27 8.60
CA LYS A 56 6.14 6.29 9.19
C LYS A 56 6.06 7.61 8.42
N ALA A 57 5.99 7.57 7.08
CA ALA A 57 5.89 8.75 6.24
C ALA A 57 4.54 9.48 6.41
N CYS A 58 3.46 8.76 6.68
CA CYS A 58 2.18 9.36 7.07
C CYS A 58 2.23 9.96 8.48
N GLY A 59 3.08 9.45 9.38
CA GLY A 59 3.26 9.99 10.73
C GLY A 59 1.97 9.93 11.56
N PRO A 60 1.68 10.93 12.43
CA PRO A 60 0.50 10.91 13.29
C PRO A 60 -0.83 11.04 12.51
N ALA A 61 -0.79 11.39 11.23
CA ALA A 61 -1.98 11.51 10.39
C ALA A 61 -2.76 10.19 10.28
N ILE A 62 -2.12 9.03 10.46
CA ILE A 62 -2.78 7.72 10.40
C ILE A 62 -3.80 7.50 11.53
N TYR A 63 -3.69 8.24 12.64
CA TYR A 63 -4.59 8.11 13.79
C TYR A 63 -5.86 8.94 13.63
N LYS A 64 -5.92 9.82 12.62
CA LYS A 64 -7.09 10.66 12.33
C LYS A 64 -7.81 10.10 11.11
N SER A 65 -9.07 9.72 11.26
CA SER A 65 -9.87 9.06 10.21
C SER A 65 -9.85 9.81 8.87
N ASP A 66 -9.97 11.14 8.92
CA ASP A 66 -9.96 12.00 7.73
C ASP A 66 -8.59 12.08 7.05
N SER A 67 -7.51 11.98 7.83
CA SER A 67 -6.13 12.11 7.32
C SER A 67 -5.51 10.75 6.95
N ALA A 68 -6.03 9.66 7.51
CA ALA A 68 -5.60 8.30 7.25
C ALA A 68 -6.08 7.76 5.89
N THR A 69 -7.00 8.46 5.23
CA THR A 69 -7.57 8.07 3.94
C THR A 69 -7.32 9.12 2.86
N VAL A 70 -7.35 8.69 1.61
CA VAL A 70 -7.14 9.52 0.42
C VAL A 70 -8.36 9.42 -0.47
N ALA A 71 -8.95 10.58 -0.76
CA ALA A 71 -10.03 10.71 -1.72
C ALA A 71 -9.46 10.81 -3.14
N ALA A 72 -9.42 9.68 -3.85
CA ALA A 72 -8.96 9.61 -5.23
C ALA A 72 -9.71 10.56 -6.20
N SER A 73 -10.97 10.90 -5.88
CA SER A 73 -11.79 11.79 -6.70
C SER A 73 -11.51 13.28 -6.45
N SER A 74 -10.77 13.63 -5.39
CA SER A 74 -10.46 15.03 -5.06
C SER A 74 -9.14 15.45 -5.71
N LYS A 75 -9.22 16.31 -6.73
CA LYS A 75 -8.03 16.83 -7.44
C LYS A 75 -7.07 17.56 -6.50
N ASP A 76 -7.59 18.29 -5.52
CA ASP A 76 -6.78 19.01 -4.52
C ASP A 76 -5.97 18.06 -3.65
N GLU A 77 -6.58 16.98 -3.15
CA GLU A 77 -5.87 16.02 -2.31
C GLU A 77 -4.78 15.28 -3.11
N MET A 78 -5.09 14.97 -4.37
CA MET A 78 -4.13 14.37 -5.31
C MET A 78 -2.95 15.30 -5.57
N ALA A 79 -3.21 16.59 -5.82
CA ALA A 79 -2.18 17.61 -6.00
C ALA A 79 -1.32 17.79 -4.74
N ARG A 80 -1.94 17.77 -3.54
CA ARG A 80 -1.21 17.84 -2.27
C ARG A 80 -0.29 16.64 -2.09
N ILE A 81 -0.75 15.42 -2.36
CA ILE A 81 0.08 14.21 -2.28
C ILE A 81 1.25 14.29 -3.26
N LYS A 82 1.03 14.75 -4.50
CA LYS A 82 2.10 14.97 -5.47
C LYS A 82 3.17 15.93 -4.94
N LYS A 83 2.75 17.11 -4.44
CA LYS A 83 3.67 18.16 -3.96
C LYS A 83 4.36 17.82 -2.63
N THR A 84 3.68 17.11 -1.73
CA THR A 84 4.21 16.83 -0.39
C THR A 84 4.92 15.49 -0.33
N PHE A 85 4.29 14.42 -0.80
CA PHE A 85 4.85 13.08 -0.73
C PHE A 85 5.77 12.80 -1.92
N ILE A 86 5.27 12.89 -3.15
CA ILE A 86 6.05 12.50 -4.33
C ILE A 86 7.25 13.44 -4.56
N ALA A 87 7.03 14.75 -4.50
CA ALA A 87 8.10 15.72 -4.69
C ALA A 87 9.07 15.82 -3.51
N LYS A 88 8.60 15.89 -2.24
CA LYS A 88 9.51 16.06 -1.09
C LYS A 88 10.03 14.75 -0.50
N LYS A 89 9.22 13.69 -0.41
CA LYS A 89 9.67 12.41 0.16
C LYS A 89 10.36 11.54 -0.87
N LEU A 90 9.76 11.39 -2.04
CA LEU A 90 10.34 10.56 -3.10
C LEU A 90 11.28 11.36 -4.02
N GLY A 91 11.35 12.69 -3.94
CA GLY A 91 12.25 13.48 -4.79
C GLY A 91 11.90 13.35 -6.28
N VAL A 92 10.63 13.22 -6.63
CA VAL A 92 10.15 13.22 -8.02
C VAL A 92 9.45 14.55 -8.30
N THR A 93 10.14 15.43 -9.01
CA THR A 93 9.65 16.77 -9.41
C THR A 93 8.88 16.74 -10.73
N ASP A 94 8.92 15.62 -11.44
CA ASP A 94 8.22 15.41 -12.70
C ASP A 94 6.73 15.17 -12.44
N GLU A 95 5.90 16.18 -12.68
CA GLU A 95 4.46 16.12 -12.43
C GLU A 95 3.77 15.04 -13.28
N ALA A 96 4.19 14.85 -14.53
CA ALA A 96 3.61 13.83 -15.40
C ALA A 96 3.85 12.42 -14.85
N LYS A 97 5.07 12.15 -14.38
CA LYS A 97 5.38 10.88 -13.68
C LYS A 97 4.61 10.74 -12.37
N ALA A 98 4.47 11.82 -11.61
CA ALA A 98 3.75 11.82 -10.35
C ALA A 98 2.26 11.51 -10.54
N ASP A 99 1.61 12.13 -11.54
CA ASP A 99 0.23 11.85 -11.91
C ASP A 99 0.05 10.43 -12.41
N ALA A 100 0.93 9.95 -13.30
CA ALA A 100 0.86 8.58 -13.82
C ALA A 100 0.97 7.54 -12.71
N ALA A 101 1.94 7.70 -11.80
CA ALA A 101 2.13 6.77 -10.68
C ALA A 101 0.96 6.81 -9.68
N LEU A 102 0.40 7.99 -9.43
CA LEU A 102 -0.74 8.13 -8.52
C LEU A 102 -2.02 7.55 -9.14
N ALA A 103 -2.25 7.77 -10.44
CA ALA A 103 -3.33 7.15 -11.18
C ALA A 103 -3.19 5.62 -11.16
N GLU A 104 -1.99 5.09 -11.46
CA GLU A 104 -1.71 3.66 -11.42
C GLU A 104 -1.94 3.08 -10.01
N ALA A 105 -1.51 3.78 -8.97
CA ALA A 105 -1.76 3.36 -7.58
C ALA A 105 -3.26 3.29 -7.27
N ILE A 106 -4.06 4.23 -7.77
CA ILE A 106 -5.51 4.25 -7.55
C ILE A 106 -6.22 3.18 -8.36
N GLU A 107 -5.78 2.92 -9.59
CA GLU A 107 -6.25 1.78 -10.40
C GLU A 107 -5.99 0.47 -9.67
N LYS A 108 -4.74 0.26 -9.20
CA LYS A 108 -4.34 -0.94 -8.48
C LYS A 108 -5.08 -1.12 -7.16
N TYR A 109 -5.34 -0.03 -6.43
CA TYR A 109 -6.16 -0.09 -5.23
C TYR A 109 -7.61 -0.48 -5.56
N GLY A 110 -8.11 -0.01 -6.70
CA GLY A 110 -9.48 -0.18 -7.13
C GLY A 110 -10.29 1.11 -6.95
N ARG A 111 -10.89 1.58 -8.05
CA ARG A 111 -11.75 2.78 -8.03
C ARG A 111 -12.99 2.63 -7.14
N SER A 112 -13.49 1.41 -6.95
CA SER A 112 -14.65 1.11 -6.12
C SER A 112 -14.43 1.42 -4.64
N VAL A 113 -13.18 1.50 -4.18
CA VAL A 113 -12.87 1.88 -2.80
C VAL A 113 -12.92 3.40 -2.67
N ARG A 114 -13.95 3.92 -1.98
CA ARG A 114 -14.10 5.37 -1.75
C ARG A 114 -13.04 5.93 -0.81
N ALA A 115 -12.72 5.20 0.26
CA ALA A 115 -11.76 5.60 1.27
C ALA A 115 -10.51 4.72 1.17
N LYS A 116 -9.49 5.18 0.45
CA LYS A 116 -8.24 4.44 0.26
C LYS A 116 -7.26 4.78 1.37
N HIS A 117 -6.65 3.81 2.02
CA HIS A 117 -5.71 4.08 3.10
C HIS A 117 -4.44 4.76 2.57
N ARG A 118 -4.07 5.92 3.14
CA ARG A 118 -2.92 6.72 2.73
C ARG A 118 -1.60 5.92 2.73
N PRO A 119 -1.30 5.09 3.74
CA PRO A 119 -0.08 4.27 3.73
C PRO A 119 -0.05 3.24 2.60
N VAL A 120 -1.20 2.66 2.26
CA VAL A 120 -1.32 1.69 1.16
C VAL A 120 -1.17 2.40 -0.19
N VAL A 121 -1.75 3.60 -0.35
CA VAL A 121 -1.52 4.42 -1.56
C VAL A 121 -0.04 4.79 -1.70
N TYR A 122 0.62 5.19 -0.61
CA TYR A 122 2.05 5.54 -0.61
C TYR A 122 2.94 4.35 -0.97
N TYR A 123 2.60 3.16 -0.46
CA TYR A 123 3.24 1.90 -0.84
C TYR A 123 3.14 1.68 -2.36
N LEU A 124 1.95 1.80 -2.95
CA LEU A 124 1.75 1.58 -4.39
C LEU A 124 2.44 2.63 -5.26
N VAL A 125 2.41 3.91 -4.86
CA VAL A 125 3.10 4.99 -5.58
C VAL A 125 4.61 4.78 -5.56
N ALA A 126 5.18 4.37 -4.42
CA ALA A 126 6.62 4.08 -4.34
C ALA A 126 7.01 2.90 -5.24
N LYS A 127 6.16 1.87 -5.34
CA LYS A 127 6.37 0.75 -6.28
C LYS A 127 6.27 1.17 -7.74
N ALA A 128 5.26 1.97 -8.09
CA ALA A 128 5.08 2.48 -9.45
C ALA A 128 6.28 3.33 -9.89
N LEU A 129 6.82 4.16 -8.99
CA LEU A 129 7.99 5.00 -9.24
C LEU A 129 9.33 4.28 -9.05
N ARG A 130 9.33 3.01 -8.60
CA ARG A 130 10.53 2.25 -8.18
C ARG A 130 11.39 3.02 -7.17
N LYS A 131 10.74 3.77 -6.27
CA LYS A 131 11.37 4.53 -5.17
C LYS A 131 11.05 3.92 -3.81
N GLU A 132 10.96 2.61 -3.78
CA GLU A 132 10.72 1.82 -2.56
C GLU A 132 11.83 2.09 -1.53
N SER A 133 13.07 2.26 -1.98
CA SER A 133 14.23 2.57 -1.12
C SER A 133 14.18 3.94 -0.45
N GLU A 134 13.48 4.92 -1.04
CA GLU A 134 13.32 6.26 -0.43
C GLU A 134 12.25 6.25 0.68
N LEU A 135 11.31 5.30 0.60
CA LEU A 135 10.20 5.17 1.53
C LEU A 135 10.47 4.14 2.63
N ALA A 136 11.00 2.98 2.26
CA ALA A 136 11.41 1.92 3.17
C ALA A 136 12.70 2.32 3.90
N ALA A 137 12.86 1.85 5.14
CA ALA A 137 14.17 1.91 5.80
C ALA A 137 15.21 1.17 4.96
N PRO A 138 16.49 1.60 4.96
CA PRO A 138 17.50 1.06 4.07
C PRO A 138 17.64 -0.45 4.28
N LYS A 139 17.12 -1.22 3.32
CA LYS A 139 17.66 -2.54 3.03
C LYS A 139 18.91 -2.26 2.22
N THR A 140 20.07 -2.52 2.82
CA THR A 140 21.36 -2.45 2.14
C THR A 140 21.30 -3.33 0.88
N GLU A 141 21.71 -2.74 -0.25
CA GLU A 141 22.15 -3.36 -1.52
C GLU A 141 21.14 -3.74 -2.64
N PRO A 142 21.55 -3.67 -3.94
CA PRO A 142 21.97 -2.45 -4.65
C PRO A 142 21.10 -2.14 -5.88
N ALA A 143 21.34 -0.94 -6.40
CA ALA A 143 20.80 -0.34 -7.61
C ALA A 143 20.47 -1.29 -8.78
N SER A 144 19.24 -1.17 -9.30
CA SER A 144 18.92 -1.59 -10.66
C SER A 144 19.12 -0.38 -11.61
N PRO A 145 19.85 -0.55 -12.73
CA PRO A 145 20.45 0.56 -13.46
C PRO A 145 19.40 1.37 -14.23
N LYS A 146 19.53 2.70 -14.15
CA LYS A 146 18.87 3.64 -15.06
C LYS A 146 19.30 3.30 -16.50
N LYS A 147 18.41 2.70 -17.30
CA LYS A 147 18.58 2.71 -18.76
C LYS A 147 18.37 4.15 -19.25
N LYS A 148 19.46 4.89 -19.45
CA LYS A 148 19.47 6.08 -20.32
C LYS A 148 19.07 5.63 -21.73
N PRO A 149 18.27 6.40 -22.48
CA PRO A 149 18.04 6.10 -23.89
C PRO A 149 19.38 6.32 -24.62
N VAL A 150 19.90 5.27 -25.23
CA VAL A 150 21.00 5.37 -26.18
C VAL A 150 20.42 5.97 -27.46
N LYS A 151 20.85 7.20 -27.77
CA LYS A 151 20.62 7.85 -29.05
C LYS A 151 21.87 7.57 -29.88
N GLY A 152 21.74 6.74 -30.89
CA GLY A 152 22.74 6.41 -31.90
C GLY A 152 22.05 6.38 -33.25
#